data_AF-A0A9E4QCS2-F1
#
_entry.id   AF-A0A9E4QCS2-F1
#
_cell.length_a   1.000
_cell.length_b   1.000
_cell.length_c   1.000
_cell.angle_alpha   90.00
_cell.angle_beta   90.00
_cell.angle_gamma   90.00
#
_symmetry.space_group_name_H-M   'P 1'
#
loop_
_entity.id
_entity.type
_entity.pdbx_description
1 polymer ?
#
loop_
_entity_poly.entity_id
_entity_poly.type
_entity_poly.pdbx_seq_one_letter_code
_entity_poly.pdbx_strand_id
1 'polypeptide(L)'
;VGQEVIARLDTYDKVKRNLRVLECDEPMEAGTTLQLPVDSKSAGIITSASPLMTEDGVYLAFGLVRKAFLATGTVLASGGIAVRVR
;
A
#
# COMPACT_ATOMS: atom_id res chain seq x y z
N VAL A 1 -16.24 11.50 -19.74
CA VAL A 1 -15.27 10.64 -20.48
C VAL A 1 -14.58 9.72 -19.48
N GLY A 2 -14.43 8.42 -19.77
CA GLY A 2 -13.75 7.45 -18.88
C GLY A 2 -14.62 6.34 -18.27
N GLN A 3 -15.95 6.49 -18.30
CA GLN A 3 -16.88 5.53 -17.69
C GLN A 3 -16.84 4.14 -18.37
N GLU A 4 -16.65 4.08 -19.69
CA GLU A 4 -16.50 2.82 -20.41
C GLU A 4 -15.25 2.04 -19.96
N VAL A 5 -14.15 2.74 -19.68
CA VAL A 5 -12.90 2.12 -19.21
C VAL A 5 -13.10 1.59 -17.79
N ILE A 6 -13.72 2.38 -16.91
CA ILE A 6 -14.03 1.98 -15.54
C ILE A 6 -14.92 0.74 -15.55
N ALA A 7 -16.00 0.74 -16.34
CA ALA A 7 -16.92 -0.38 -16.47
C ALA A 7 -16.20 -1.66 -16.92
N ARG A 8 -15.33 -1.59 -17.94
CA ARG A 8 -14.55 -2.76 -18.39
C ARG A 8 -13.55 -3.25 -17.34
N LEU A 9 -12.88 -2.34 -16.63
CA LEU A 9 -11.94 -2.73 -15.59
C LEU A 9 -12.64 -3.41 -14.42
N ASP A 10 -13.82 -2.95 -14.07
CA ASP A 10 -14.65 -3.50 -13.00
C ASP A 10 -15.28 -4.84 -13.40
N THR A 11 -15.99 -4.91 -14.53
CA THR A 11 -16.65 -6.13 -15.04
C THR A 11 -15.69 -7.32 -15.16
N TYR A 12 -14.44 -7.07 -15.56
CA TYR A 12 -13.44 -8.11 -15.73
C TYR A 12 -12.45 -8.22 -14.56
N ASP A 13 -12.70 -7.51 -13.46
CA ASP A 13 -11.88 -7.53 -12.26
C ASP A 13 -10.37 -7.29 -12.55
N LYS A 14 -10.12 -6.35 -13.46
CA LYS A 14 -8.79 -6.04 -14.03
C LYS A 14 -8.03 -4.96 -13.25
N VAL A 15 -8.60 -4.44 -12.16
CA VAL A 15 -7.90 -3.50 -11.27
C VAL A 15 -6.67 -4.15 -10.68
N LYS A 16 -5.50 -3.57 -10.93
CA LYS A 16 -4.20 -4.16 -10.54
C LYS A 16 -3.70 -3.70 -9.18
N ARG A 17 -4.14 -2.53 -8.71
CA ARG A 17 -3.71 -1.93 -7.45
C ARG A 17 -4.88 -1.22 -6.79
N ASN A 18 -4.90 -1.20 -5.47
CA ASN A 18 -5.90 -0.49 -4.69
C ASN A 18 -5.21 0.45 -3.71
N LEU A 19 -5.86 1.58 -3.43
CA LEU A 19 -5.44 2.47 -2.36
C LEU A 19 -5.76 1.80 -1.03
N ARG A 20 -4.78 1.72 -0.13
CA ARG A 20 -4.93 1.16 1.21
C ARG A 20 -4.31 2.06 2.26
N VAL A 21 -4.87 1.98 3.47
CA VAL A 21 -4.20 2.47 4.67
C VAL A 21 -3.12 1.46 5.04
N LEU A 22 -1.97 1.97 5.46
CA LEU A 22 -0.80 1.21 5.84
C LEU A 22 -0.36 1.64 7.23
N GLU A 23 -0.07 0.67 8.08
CA GLU A 23 0.54 0.89 9.39
C GLU A 23 2.04 0.65 9.29
N CYS A 24 2.82 1.63 9.73
CA CYS A 24 4.27 1.65 9.61
C CYS A 24 4.88 1.82 10.99
N ASP A 25 5.98 1.11 11.25
CA ASP A 25 6.69 1.21 12.53
C ASP A 25 7.51 2.51 12.63
N GLU A 26 7.77 3.18 11.49
CA GLU A 26 8.49 4.45 11.38
C GLU A 26 7.76 5.40 10.40
N PRO A 27 7.99 6.73 10.49
CA PRO A 27 7.46 7.69 9.51
C PRO A 27 7.90 7.34 8.08
N MET A 28 6.97 7.44 7.14
CA MET A 28 7.21 7.15 5.73
C MET A 28 7.23 8.41 4.87
N GLU A 29 7.88 8.30 3.72
CA GLU A 29 7.89 9.35 2.70
C GLU A 29 7.08 8.94 1.47
N ALA A 30 6.38 9.90 0.87
CA ALA A 30 5.69 9.67 -0.39
C ALA A 30 6.68 9.30 -1.50
N GLY A 31 6.28 8.37 -2.37
CA GLY A 31 7.13 7.85 -3.45
C GLY A 31 7.97 6.64 -3.05
N THR A 32 8.01 6.27 -1.77
CA THR A 32 8.79 5.11 -1.31
C THR A 32 8.18 3.80 -1.82
N THR A 33 9.02 2.90 -2.32
CA THR A 33 8.58 1.61 -2.89
C THR A 33 8.28 0.59 -1.80
N LEU A 34 7.12 -0.07 -1.91
CA LEU A 34 6.77 -1.23 -1.10
C LEU A 34 7.20 -2.52 -1.80
N GLN A 35 7.73 -3.47 -1.03
CA GLN A 35 8.20 -4.76 -1.52
C GLN A 35 7.78 -5.89 -0.58
N LEU A 36 7.82 -7.13 -1.06
CA LEU A 36 7.74 -8.30 -0.19
C LEU A 36 9.06 -8.44 0.61
N PRO A 37 9.01 -8.84 1.90
CA PRO A 37 10.22 -8.91 2.74
C PRO A 37 11.28 -9.93 2.28
N VAL A 38 10.87 -11.03 1.64
CA VAL A 38 11.75 -12.18 1.37
C VAL A 38 12.40 -12.12 -0.02
N ASP A 39 11.66 -11.70 -1.04
CA ASP A 39 12.11 -11.73 -2.44
C ASP A 39 12.26 -10.32 -3.06
N SER A 40 12.10 -9.27 -2.24
CA SER A 40 12.14 -7.85 -2.66
C SER A 40 11.22 -7.53 -3.85
N LYS A 41 10.20 -8.35 -4.09
CA LYS A 41 9.27 -8.16 -5.21
C LYS A 41 8.43 -6.92 -4.94
N SER A 42 8.40 -6.00 -5.91
CA SER A 42 7.57 -4.79 -5.82
C SER A 42 6.11 -5.13 -5.54
N ALA A 43 5.62 -4.59 -4.43
CA ALA A 43 4.26 -4.73 -3.92
C ALA A 43 3.44 -3.45 -4.08
N GLY A 44 4.07 -2.28 -4.24
CA GLY A 44 3.36 -1.02 -4.35
C GLY A 44 4.24 0.19 -4.15
N ILE A 45 3.62 1.32 -3.81
CA ILE A 45 4.28 2.58 -3.49
C ILE A 45 3.47 3.34 -2.43
N ILE A 46 4.15 4.03 -1.53
CA ILE A 46 3.54 5.01 -0.62
C ILE A 46 3.13 6.24 -1.43
N THR A 47 1.88 6.67 -1.31
CA THR A 47 1.37 7.88 -1.98
C THR A 47 1.38 9.10 -1.08
N SER A 48 1.17 8.89 0.22
CA SER A 48 1.21 9.94 1.25
C SER A 48 1.39 9.29 2.61
N ALA A 49 1.93 10.04 3.57
CA ALA A 49 2.20 9.54 4.91
C ALA A 49 1.94 10.64 5.94
N SER A 50 1.49 10.22 7.12
CA SER A 50 1.35 11.08 8.29
C SER A 50 2.69 11.11 9.05
N PRO A 51 3.21 12.30 9.41
CA PRO A 51 4.35 12.40 10.32
C PRO A 51 3.95 12.20 11.80
N LEU A 52 2.65 12.15 12.09
CA LEU A 52 2.13 11.98 13.45
C LEU A 52 1.91 10.50 13.75
N MET A 53 2.41 10.08 14.90
CA MET A 53 2.17 8.75 15.47
C MET A 53 0.75 8.70 16.03
N THR A 54 0.10 7.54 15.87
CA THR A 54 -1.19 7.22 16.49
C THR A 54 -1.02 6.93 17.99
N GLU A 55 -2.15 6.85 18.71
CA GLU A 55 -2.16 6.46 20.13
C GLU A 55 -1.59 5.05 20.36
N ASP A 56 -1.75 4.15 19.37
CA ASP A 56 -1.24 2.78 19.38
C ASP A 56 0.27 2.68 19.06
N GLY A 57 0.95 3.81 18.86
CA GLY A 57 2.39 3.83 18.63
C GLY A 57 2.83 3.54 17.19
N VAL A 58 1.91 3.55 16.22
CA VAL A 58 2.21 3.33 14.79
C VAL A 58 2.02 4.60 13.96
N TYR A 59 2.67 4.68 12.81
CA TYR A 59 2.46 5.71 11.80
C TYR A 59 1.50 5.23 10.72
N LEU A 60 0.69 6.13 10.18
CA LEU A 60 -0.24 5.82 9.10
C LEU A 60 0.22 6.41 7.78
N ALA A 61 0.06 5.64 6.71
CA ALA A 61 0.28 6.06 5.34
C ALA A 61 -0.82 5.57 4.42
N PHE A 62 -0.96 6.22 3.27
CA PHE A 62 -1.67 5.65 2.12
C PHE A 62 -0.68 5.08 1.13
N GLY A 63 -1.04 3.96 0.52
CA GLY A 63 -0.26 3.38 -0.57
C GLY A 63 -1.11 2.73 -1.64
N LEU A 64 -0.59 2.72 -2.86
CA LEU A 64 -1.13 1.93 -3.96
C LEU A 64 -0.50 0.54 -3.93
N VAL A 65 -1.24 -0.42 -3.38
CA VAL A 65 -0.79 -1.80 -3.17
C VAL A 65 -1.34 -2.70 -4.26
N ARG A 66 -0.50 -3.59 -4.80
CA ARG A 66 -0.91 -4.58 -5.81
C ARG A 66 -1.97 -5.50 -5.25
N LYS A 67 -2.95 -5.84 -6.08
CA LYS A 67 -4.11 -6.65 -5.69
C LYS A 67 -3.75 -7.98 -5.01
N ALA A 68 -2.64 -8.60 -5.41
CA ALA A 68 -2.14 -9.84 -4.83
C ALA A 68 -1.74 -9.73 -3.35
N PHE A 69 -1.58 -8.52 -2.80
CA PHE A 69 -1.04 -8.26 -1.46
C PHE A 69 -1.98 -7.38 -0.62
N LEU A 70 -3.30 -7.40 -0.89
CA LEU A 70 -4.27 -6.52 -0.24
C LEU A 70 -4.94 -7.09 1.01
N ALA A 71 -4.64 -8.33 1.38
CA ALA A 71 -5.24 -8.92 2.57
C ALA A 71 -4.80 -8.12 3.81
N THR A 72 -5.75 -7.74 4.66
CA THR A 72 -5.45 -7.06 5.94
C THR A 72 -4.46 -7.90 6.75
N GLY A 73 -3.48 -7.25 7.35
CA GLY A 73 -2.35 -7.87 8.05
C GLY A 73 -1.20 -8.33 7.16
N THR A 74 -1.31 -8.23 5.83
CA THR A 74 -0.18 -8.53 4.94
C THR A 74 1.01 -7.64 5.29
N VAL A 75 2.17 -8.25 5.52
CA VAL A 75 3.42 -7.55 5.83
C VAL A 75 4.21 -7.31 4.55
N LEU A 76 4.50 -6.04 4.31
CA LEU A 76 5.38 -5.52 3.27
C LEU A 76 6.62 -4.90 3.93
N ALA A 77 7.61 -4.58 3.12
CA ALA A 77 8.84 -3.92 3.55
C ALA A 77 9.13 -2.70 2.68
N SER A 78 9.77 -1.70 3.28
CA SER A 78 10.21 -0.47 2.62
C SER A 78 11.48 0.02 3.29
N GLY A 79 12.63 -0.06 2.62
CA GLY A 79 13.90 0.40 3.21
C GLY A 79 14.28 -0.29 4.53
N GLY A 80 13.84 -1.53 4.74
CA GLY A 80 14.03 -2.27 6.01
C GLY A 80 12.93 -2.06 7.05
N ILE A 81 12.00 -1.15 6.82
CA ILE A 81 10.87 -0.85 7.71
C ILE A 81 9.70 -1.76 7.34
N ALA A 82 9.09 -2.37 8.36
CA ALA A 82 7.90 -3.20 8.18
C ALA A 82 6.66 -2.32 7.99
N VAL A 83 5.83 -2.70 7.02
CA VAL A 83 4.60 -1.99 6.66
C VAL A 83 3.45 -2.99 6.57
N ARG A 84 2.37 -2.77 7.33
CA ARG A 84 1.22 -3.68 7.41
C ARG A 84 0.03 -3.10 6.66
N VAL A 85 -0.62 -3.91 5.84
CA VAL A 85 -1.83 -3.51 5.11
C VAL A 85 -3.03 -3.54 6.05
N ARG A 86 -3.79 -2.44 6.12
CA ARG A 86 -5.03 -2.33 6.88
C ARG A 86 -6.27 -2.48 5.99
#